data_AF-A0A367GHZ6-F1
#
_entry.id   AF-A0A367GHZ6-F1
#
_cell.length_a   1.000
_cell.length_b   1.000
_cell.length_c   1.000
_cell.angle_alpha   90.00
_cell.angle_beta   90.00
_cell.angle_gamma   90.00
#
_symmetry.space_group_name_H-M   'P 1'
#
loop_
_entity.id
_entity.type
_entity.pdbx_description
1 polymer ?
#
loop_
_entity_poly.entity_id
_entity_poly.type
_entity_poly.pdbx_seq_one_letter_code
_entity_poly.pdbx_strand_id
1 'polypeptide(L)'
;MIFADKLIALRKKAGYSQEELAQQLNVTRQSVSKWEGAQSVPDIEKILQISKLFGVTTDYLLKDEMGEPEYAESEPTALRRVTLEQANAALAQAKVNAPYMAWGTALCVASPVMLLLLGEICQHSQFGLNENVATGIGLCVLLVMVCAAVVLFMLCGTKNRDFDFLEKEPFETEYGVTGMVRERQAAYRPTYDKLNLTGTVLCILSAIPLFVAMMVNSGIVMNAAVCVLLVLVACGVFAFVLGGTYYGATEKLLEEGDYTRHSKATRELRTAISVVYWLVVTAAFLLYTFGPKGNGQPQYSWFIWAIGGILYAALVLVVKMALRKQNNK
;
A
#
# COMPACT_ATOMS: atom_id res chain seq x y z
N MET A 1 5.62 -22.66 -38.17
CA MET A 1 6.49 -23.58 -37.41
C MET A 1 5.62 -24.74 -37.03
N ILE A 2 6.02 -25.97 -37.37
CA ILE A 2 5.26 -27.17 -36.99
C ILE A 2 5.55 -27.50 -35.51
N PHE A 3 4.75 -28.37 -34.90
CA PHE A 3 4.91 -28.80 -33.50
C PHE A 3 6.37 -29.18 -33.14
N ALA A 4 7.04 -29.90 -34.03
CA ALA A 4 8.43 -30.31 -33.86
C ALA A 4 9.38 -29.12 -33.68
N ASP A 5 9.23 -28.06 -34.48
CA ASP A 5 10.04 -26.84 -34.39
C ASP A 5 9.80 -26.11 -33.05
N LYS A 6 8.53 -26.04 -32.62
CA LYS A 6 8.13 -25.41 -31.36
C LYS A 6 8.70 -26.15 -30.17
N LEU A 7 8.66 -27.48 -30.18
CA LEU A 7 9.21 -28.32 -29.12
C LEU A 7 10.74 -28.16 -29.01
N ILE A 8 11.45 -28.14 -30.15
CA ILE A 8 12.90 -27.90 -30.18
C ILE A 8 13.23 -26.52 -29.62
N ALA A 9 12.48 -25.49 -30.02
CA ALA A 9 12.70 -24.12 -29.55
C ALA A 9 12.49 -23.99 -28.03
N LEU A 10 11.40 -24.56 -27.51
CA LEU A 10 11.09 -24.57 -26.08
C LEU A 10 12.16 -25.33 -25.27
N ARG A 11 12.55 -26.52 -25.73
CA ARG A 11 13.60 -27.32 -25.09
C ARG A 11 14.92 -26.56 -25.02
N LYS A 12 15.36 -25.97 -26.14
CA LYS A 12 16.61 -25.20 -26.20
C LYS A 12 16.55 -23.94 -25.33
N LYS A 13 15.42 -23.24 -25.32
CA LYS A 13 15.22 -22.05 -24.48
C LYS A 13 15.25 -22.39 -22.99
N ALA A 14 14.75 -23.57 -22.61
CA ALA A 14 14.80 -24.08 -21.25
C ALA A 14 16.15 -24.74 -20.88
N GLY A 15 17.09 -24.87 -21.82
CA GLY A 15 18.41 -25.46 -21.58
C GLY A 15 18.44 -26.98 -21.45
N TYR A 16 17.35 -27.68 -21.78
CA TYR A 16 17.27 -29.14 -21.60
C TYR A 16 17.93 -29.92 -22.74
N SER A 17 18.56 -31.04 -22.41
CA SER A 17 18.90 -32.10 -23.37
C SER A 17 17.66 -32.92 -23.75
N GLN A 18 17.72 -33.69 -24.85
CA GLN A 18 16.61 -34.60 -25.21
C GLN A 18 16.36 -35.67 -24.14
N GLU A 19 17.42 -36.11 -23.45
CA GLU A 19 17.34 -37.07 -22.35
C GLU A 19 16.62 -36.46 -21.13
N GLU A 20 16.98 -35.23 -20.77
CA GLU A 20 16.35 -34.50 -19.66
C GLU A 20 14.88 -34.20 -19.93
N LEU A 21 14.53 -33.77 -21.16
CA LEU A 21 13.14 -33.57 -21.53
C LEU A 21 12.35 -34.89 -21.47
N ALA A 22 12.97 -36.00 -21.88
CA ALA A 22 12.34 -37.31 -21.81
C ALA A 22 12.07 -37.74 -20.36
N GLN A 23 13.01 -37.47 -19.45
CA GLN A 23 12.84 -37.70 -18.02
C GLN A 23 11.69 -36.85 -17.43
N GLN A 24 11.64 -35.56 -17.75
CA GLN A 24 10.59 -34.65 -17.26
C GLN A 24 9.19 -35.06 -17.73
N LEU A 25 9.09 -35.60 -18.94
CA LEU A 25 7.82 -36.06 -19.53
C LEU A 25 7.55 -37.55 -19.26
N ASN A 26 8.39 -38.23 -18.48
CA ASN A 26 8.31 -39.67 -18.21
C ASN A 26 8.10 -40.51 -19.48
N VAL A 27 8.98 -40.29 -20.47
CA VAL A 27 9.04 -41.03 -21.73
C VAL A 27 10.48 -41.40 -22.07
N THR A 28 10.67 -42.22 -23.09
CA THR A 28 12.02 -42.54 -23.58
C THR A 28 12.60 -41.39 -24.40
N ARG A 29 13.93 -41.23 -24.40
CA ARG A 29 14.61 -40.29 -25.29
C ARG A 29 14.27 -40.51 -26.77
N GLN A 30 14.04 -41.76 -27.17
CA GLN A 30 13.62 -42.09 -28.54
C GLN A 30 12.28 -41.45 -28.89
N SER A 31 11.33 -41.39 -27.96
CA SER A 31 10.03 -40.72 -28.15
C SER A 31 10.21 -39.23 -28.43
N VAL A 32 11.01 -38.54 -27.61
CA VAL A 32 11.31 -37.11 -27.79
C VAL A 32 12.02 -36.86 -29.12
N SER A 33 12.99 -37.70 -29.48
CA SER A 33 13.69 -37.58 -30.77
C SER A 33 12.76 -37.76 -31.96
N LYS A 34 11.75 -38.63 -31.88
CA LYS A 34 10.75 -38.83 -32.95
C LYS A 34 9.80 -37.65 -33.05
N TRP A 35 9.42 -37.04 -31.92
CA TRP A 35 8.59 -35.83 -31.90
C TRP A 35 9.31 -34.62 -32.48
N GLU A 36 10.57 -34.39 -32.08
CA GLU A 36 11.41 -33.31 -32.63
C GLU A 36 11.76 -33.56 -34.11
N GLY A 37 11.78 -34.82 -34.55
CA GLY A 37 12.00 -35.19 -35.95
C GLY A 37 10.75 -35.23 -36.82
N ALA A 38 9.58 -34.82 -36.30
CA ALA A 38 8.28 -34.92 -36.98
C ALA A 38 7.90 -36.34 -37.46
N GLN A 39 8.51 -37.38 -36.88
CA GLN A 39 8.25 -38.79 -37.22
C GLN A 39 7.02 -39.36 -36.49
N SER A 40 6.65 -38.76 -35.36
CA SER A 40 5.42 -39.07 -34.63
C SER A 40 4.95 -37.84 -33.87
N VAL A 41 3.67 -37.82 -33.49
CA VAL A 41 3.07 -36.77 -32.67
C VAL A 41 2.82 -37.35 -31.27
N PRO A 42 3.09 -36.59 -30.18
CA PRO A 42 2.70 -37.02 -28.83
C PRO A 42 1.19 -37.14 -28.69
N ASP A 43 0.75 -37.97 -27.75
CA ASP A 43 -0.67 -38.04 -27.38
C ASP A 43 -1.11 -36.76 -26.63
N ILE A 44 -2.43 -36.62 -26.46
CA ILE A 44 -3.03 -35.45 -25.80
C ILE A 44 -2.50 -35.27 -24.38
N GLU A 45 -2.25 -36.36 -23.64
CA GLU A 45 -1.73 -36.30 -22.28
C GLU A 45 -0.31 -35.72 -22.25
N LYS A 46 0.56 -36.15 -23.16
CA LYS A 46 1.91 -35.61 -23.32
C LYS A 46 1.90 -34.18 -23.84
N ILE A 47 0.97 -33.80 -24.72
CA ILE A 47 0.80 -32.41 -25.14
C ILE A 47 0.46 -31.52 -23.94
N LEU A 48 -0.44 -31.96 -23.05
CA LEU A 48 -0.77 -31.24 -21.82
C LEU A 48 0.44 -31.15 -20.88
N GLN A 49 1.22 -32.23 -20.72
CA GLN A 49 2.44 -32.22 -19.91
C GLN A 49 3.49 -31.26 -20.47
N ILE A 50 3.69 -31.21 -21.79
CA ILE A 50 4.59 -30.28 -22.48
C ILE A 50 4.12 -28.83 -22.27
N SER A 51 2.81 -28.58 -22.43
CA SER A 51 2.20 -27.28 -22.18
C SER A 51 2.49 -26.79 -20.75
N LYS A 52 2.30 -27.66 -19.75
CA LYS A 52 2.58 -27.35 -18.34
C LYS A 52 4.07 -27.16 -18.06
N LEU A 53 4.93 -28.03 -18.60
CA LEU A 53 6.38 -27.98 -18.39
C LEU A 53 7.00 -26.68 -18.89
N PHE A 54 6.52 -26.17 -20.03
CA PHE A 54 7.06 -24.97 -20.66
C PHE A 54 6.21 -23.71 -20.42
N GLY A 55 5.08 -23.85 -19.72
CA GLY A 55 4.17 -22.74 -19.41
C GLY A 55 3.51 -22.11 -20.63
N VAL A 56 3.27 -22.88 -21.70
CA VAL A 56 2.67 -22.40 -22.96
C VAL A 56 1.28 -22.99 -23.17
N THR A 57 0.41 -22.31 -23.91
CA THR A 57 -0.93 -22.85 -24.22
C THR A 57 -0.82 -24.09 -25.13
N THR A 58 -1.78 -25.01 -25.02
CA THR A 58 -1.91 -26.14 -25.95
C THR A 58 -2.18 -25.65 -27.38
N ASP A 59 -2.88 -24.53 -27.52
CA ASP A 59 -3.14 -23.87 -28.80
C ASP A 59 -1.84 -23.44 -29.48
N TYR A 60 -0.90 -22.85 -28.72
CA TYR A 60 0.43 -22.52 -29.24
C TYR A 60 1.16 -23.78 -29.73
N LEU A 61 1.07 -24.90 -29.02
CA LEU A 61 1.73 -26.14 -29.44
C LEU A 61 1.12 -26.73 -30.73
N LEU A 62 -0.21 -26.65 -30.89
CA LEU A 62 -0.95 -27.38 -31.91
C LEU A 62 -1.25 -26.59 -33.19
N LYS A 63 -1.37 -25.26 -33.14
CA LYS A 63 -1.67 -24.44 -34.31
C LYS A 63 -0.42 -24.19 -35.14
N ASP A 64 -0.52 -24.23 -36.47
CA ASP A 64 0.62 -23.97 -37.39
C ASP A 64 0.94 -22.48 -37.58
N GLU A 65 0.32 -21.59 -36.80
CA GLU A 65 0.50 -20.15 -36.89
C GLU A 65 1.90 -19.70 -36.43
N MET A 66 2.47 -18.72 -37.13
CA MET A 66 3.69 -18.02 -36.73
C MET A 66 3.33 -16.95 -35.71
N GLY A 67 3.67 -17.18 -34.44
CA GLY A 67 3.47 -16.23 -33.35
C GLY A 67 4.49 -16.45 -32.24
N GLU A 68 4.66 -15.45 -31.37
CA GLU A 68 5.40 -15.60 -30.12
C GLU A 68 4.71 -16.65 -29.22
N PRO A 69 5.46 -17.36 -28.35
CA PRO A 69 4.86 -18.30 -27.42
C PRO A 69 3.78 -17.62 -26.58
N GLU A 70 2.54 -18.07 -26.77
CA GLU A 70 1.43 -17.68 -25.92
C GLU A 70 1.58 -18.47 -24.62
N TYR A 71 2.07 -17.78 -23.60
CA TYR A 71 2.27 -18.37 -22.29
C TYR A 71 0.89 -18.61 -21.65
N ALA A 72 0.67 -19.81 -21.13
CA ALA A 72 -0.53 -20.09 -20.37
C ALA A 72 -0.54 -19.17 -19.15
N GLU A 73 -1.64 -18.46 -18.91
CA GLU A 73 -1.88 -17.83 -17.61
C GLU A 73 -1.63 -18.88 -16.52
N SER A 74 -0.70 -18.62 -15.62
CA SER A 74 -0.31 -19.56 -14.57
C SER A 74 -1.55 -20.11 -13.86
N GLU A 75 -1.75 -21.43 -13.88
CA GLU A 75 -2.76 -22.08 -13.03
C GLU A 75 -2.57 -21.55 -11.59
N PRO A 76 -3.58 -20.92 -10.97
CA PRO A 76 -3.41 -20.32 -9.66
C PRO A 76 -3.14 -21.44 -8.67
N THR A 77 -2.00 -21.38 -7.99
CA THR A 77 -1.83 -22.02 -6.67
C THR A 77 -3.12 -21.84 -5.90
N ALA A 78 -3.76 -22.95 -5.47
CA ALA A 78 -5.06 -22.96 -4.81
C ALA A 78 -5.17 -21.78 -3.83
N LEU A 79 -5.95 -20.77 -4.21
CA LEU A 79 -6.03 -19.53 -3.46
C LEU A 79 -6.57 -19.84 -2.07
N ARG A 80 -5.99 -19.20 -1.04
CA ARG A 80 -6.48 -19.37 0.33
C ARG A 80 -7.96 -19.04 0.37
N ARG A 81 -8.78 -19.96 0.90
CA ARG A 81 -10.22 -19.75 0.99
C ARG A 81 -10.58 -19.09 2.32
N VAL A 82 -11.24 -17.95 2.26
CA VAL A 82 -11.74 -17.21 3.42
C VAL A 82 -13.14 -17.70 3.76
N THR A 83 -13.29 -18.26 4.97
CA THR A 83 -14.58 -18.75 5.45
C THR A 83 -15.46 -17.61 5.97
N LEU A 84 -16.77 -17.89 6.12
CA LEU A 84 -17.70 -16.94 6.72
C LEU A 84 -17.30 -16.55 8.16
N GLU A 85 -16.77 -17.49 8.93
CA GLU A 85 -16.27 -17.25 10.28
C GLU A 85 -15.06 -16.32 10.29
N GLN A 86 -14.08 -16.57 9.41
CA GLN A 86 -12.89 -15.72 9.27
C GLN A 86 -13.25 -14.30 8.83
N ALA A 87 -14.15 -14.15 7.86
CA ALA A 87 -14.62 -12.84 7.42
C ALA A 87 -15.35 -12.08 8.54
N ASN A 88 -16.19 -12.77 9.32
CA ASN A 88 -16.86 -12.19 10.47
C ASN A 88 -15.89 -11.76 11.57
N ALA A 89 -14.91 -12.61 11.89
CA ALA A 89 -13.87 -12.31 12.87
C ALA A 89 -13.03 -11.10 12.44
N ALA A 90 -12.65 -11.02 11.16
CA ALA A 90 -11.91 -9.90 10.60
C ALA A 90 -12.69 -8.58 10.72
N LEU A 91 -13.98 -8.57 10.36
CA LEU A 91 -14.83 -7.38 10.47
C LEU A 91 -15.09 -6.98 11.93
N ALA A 92 -15.30 -7.95 12.82
CA ALA A 92 -15.47 -7.70 14.25
C ALA A 92 -14.20 -7.08 14.85
N GLN A 93 -13.03 -7.63 14.50
CA GLN A 93 -11.74 -7.11 14.93
C GLN A 93 -11.50 -5.70 14.39
N ALA A 94 -11.82 -5.44 13.12
CA ALA A 94 -11.69 -4.10 12.52
C ALA A 94 -12.57 -3.07 13.25
N LYS A 95 -13.79 -3.45 13.65
CA LYS A 95 -14.70 -2.58 14.41
C LYS A 95 -14.17 -2.25 15.81
N VAL A 96 -13.58 -3.23 16.49
CA VAL A 96 -12.95 -3.04 17.81
C VAL A 96 -11.68 -2.20 17.70
N ASN A 97 -10.90 -2.38 16.64
CA ASN A 97 -9.64 -1.66 16.42
C ASN A 97 -9.85 -0.20 15.99
N ALA A 98 -10.93 0.11 15.29
CA ALA A 98 -11.22 1.45 14.76
C ALA A 98 -11.04 2.61 15.76
N PRO A 99 -11.63 2.60 16.99
CA PRO A 99 -11.45 3.68 17.94
C PRO A 99 -10.01 3.82 18.46
N TYR A 100 -9.29 2.71 18.65
CA TYR A 100 -7.89 2.75 19.10
C TYR A 100 -6.97 3.32 18.01
N MET A 101 -7.19 2.93 16.74
CA MET A 101 -6.48 3.50 15.60
C MET A 101 -6.76 5.01 15.47
N ALA A 102 -8.01 5.43 15.68
CA ALA A 102 -8.41 6.82 15.61
C ALA A 102 -7.78 7.66 16.73
N TRP A 103 -7.85 7.20 17.99
CA TRP A 103 -7.22 7.87 19.12
C TRP A 103 -5.71 7.92 19.01
N GLY A 104 -5.06 6.84 18.57
CA GLY A 104 -3.61 6.83 18.35
C GLY A 104 -3.19 7.89 17.34
N THR A 105 -3.90 7.98 16.21
CA THR A 105 -3.58 8.97 15.17
C THR A 105 -3.87 10.41 15.64
N ALA A 106 -5.01 10.63 16.31
CA ALA A 106 -5.37 11.94 16.85
C ALA A 106 -4.38 12.44 17.91
N LEU A 107 -3.93 11.56 18.81
CA LEU A 107 -2.90 11.89 19.82
C LEU A 107 -1.58 12.30 19.17
N CYS A 108 -1.15 11.62 18.10
CA CYS A 108 0.06 12.03 17.37
C CYS A 108 -0.07 13.46 16.82
N VAL A 109 -1.22 13.79 16.20
CA VAL A 109 -1.48 15.11 15.62
C VAL A 109 -1.59 16.20 16.69
N ALA A 110 -2.26 15.90 17.81
CA ALA A 110 -2.42 16.83 18.92
C ALA A 110 -1.17 16.96 19.80
N SER A 111 -0.20 16.05 19.67
CA SER A 111 0.96 15.98 20.57
C SER A 111 1.77 17.28 20.70
N PRO A 112 1.97 18.10 19.64
CA PRO A 112 2.73 19.34 19.75
C PRO A 112 1.99 20.46 20.48
N VAL A 113 0.67 20.35 20.67
CA VAL A 113 -0.17 21.39 21.29
C VAL A 113 0.32 21.73 22.70
N MET A 114 0.68 20.71 23.49
CA MET A 114 1.17 20.93 24.86
C MET A 114 2.51 21.65 24.90
N LEU A 115 3.40 21.36 23.93
CA LEU A 115 4.68 22.04 23.81
C LEU A 115 4.48 23.52 23.45
N LEU A 116 3.59 23.80 22.50
CA LEU A 116 3.29 25.16 22.07
C LEU A 116 2.61 25.99 23.17
N LEU A 117 1.64 25.42 23.88
CA LEU A 117 0.94 26.11 24.97
C LEU A 117 1.86 26.42 26.16
N LEU A 118 2.72 25.47 26.57
CA LEU A 118 3.65 25.70 27.69
C LEU A 118 4.70 26.77 27.36
N GLY A 119 5.20 26.78 26.11
CA GLY A 119 6.11 27.82 25.64
C GLY A 119 5.50 29.22 25.77
N GLU A 120 4.23 29.35 25.38
CA GLU A 120 3.53 30.64 25.44
C GLU A 120 3.24 31.11 26.88
N ILE A 121 2.77 30.20 27.74
CA ILE A 121 2.49 30.50 29.14
C ILE A 121 3.77 30.97 29.85
N CYS A 122 4.92 30.38 29.54
CA CYS A 122 6.19 30.77 30.15
C CYS A 122 6.64 32.18 29.75
N GLN A 123 6.39 32.60 28.51
CA GLN A 123 6.79 33.93 28.02
C GLN A 123 5.94 35.05 28.60
N HIS A 124 4.65 34.79 28.90
CA HIS A 124 3.69 35.82 29.30
C HIS A 124 3.31 35.82 30.77
N SER A 125 3.64 34.77 31.52
CA SER A 125 3.26 34.70 32.92
C SER A 125 4.37 35.19 33.86
N GLN A 126 3.96 35.75 35.00
CA GLN A 126 4.85 36.02 36.14
C GLN A 126 5.31 34.75 36.85
N PHE A 127 4.94 33.55 36.36
CA PHE A 127 5.50 32.30 36.86
C PHE A 127 6.96 32.27 36.45
N GLY A 128 7.88 32.48 37.39
CA GLY A 128 9.34 32.48 37.17
C GLY A 128 9.93 31.11 36.76
N LEU A 129 9.20 30.34 35.95
CA LEU A 129 9.72 29.15 35.29
C LEU A 129 10.68 29.60 34.19
N ASN A 130 11.82 28.92 34.12
CA ASN A 130 12.81 29.14 33.08
C ASN A 130 12.25 28.58 31.75
N GLU A 131 12.39 29.32 30.65
CA GLU A 131 11.96 28.93 29.31
C GLU A 131 12.45 27.52 28.94
N ASN A 132 13.72 27.23 29.24
CA ASN A 132 14.31 25.91 28.99
C ASN A 132 13.59 24.78 29.73
N VAL A 133 13.10 25.04 30.95
CA VAL A 133 12.37 24.06 31.75
C VAL A 133 10.97 23.83 31.17
N ALA A 134 10.28 24.90 30.75
CA ALA A 134 8.95 24.80 30.14
C ALA A 134 9.02 24.03 28.81
N THR A 135 10.00 24.33 27.94
CA THR A 135 10.24 23.59 26.71
C THR A 135 10.58 22.13 27.01
N GLY A 136 11.41 21.86 28.02
CA GLY A 136 11.75 20.51 28.46
C GLY A 136 10.53 19.70 28.91
N ILE A 137 9.65 20.29 29.72
CA ILE A 137 8.39 19.66 30.16
C ILE A 137 7.48 19.41 28.95
N GLY A 138 7.32 20.40 28.07
CA GLY A 138 6.50 20.27 26.86
C GLY A 138 6.98 19.13 25.96
N LEU A 139 8.29 18.97 25.79
CA LEU A 139 8.89 17.87 25.04
C LEU A 139 8.62 16.52 25.70
N CYS A 140 8.79 16.41 27.03
CA CYS A 140 8.47 15.19 27.77
C CYS A 140 7.00 14.79 27.60
N VAL A 141 6.07 15.74 27.71
CA VAL A 141 4.63 15.48 27.51
C VAL A 141 4.32 15.03 26.08
N LEU A 142 4.93 15.68 25.08
CA LEU A 142 4.82 15.28 23.68
C LEU A 142 5.26 13.82 23.49
N LEU A 143 6.43 13.46 24.00
CA LEU A 143 6.96 12.09 23.90
C LEU A 143 6.07 11.07 24.61
N VAL A 144 5.50 11.40 25.77
CA VAL A 144 4.55 10.53 26.48
C VAL A 144 3.27 10.33 25.67
N MET A 145 2.72 11.39 25.06
CA MET A 145 1.53 11.26 24.20
C MET A 145 1.83 10.41 22.95
N VAL A 146 3.00 10.57 22.33
CA VAL A 146 3.43 9.73 21.22
C VAL A 146 3.62 8.27 21.67
N CYS A 147 4.20 8.03 22.84
CA CYS A 147 4.33 6.69 23.42
C CYS A 147 2.95 6.05 23.62
N ALA A 148 1.99 6.78 24.19
CA ALA A 148 0.62 6.32 24.34
C ALA A 148 -0.02 5.97 22.98
N ALA A 149 0.16 6.79 21.96
CA ALA A 149 -0.30 6.50 20.61
C ALA A 149 0.30 5.21 20.02
N VAL A 150 1.62 5.00 20.19
CA VAL A 150 2.30 3.77 19.76
C VAL A 150 1.75 2.55 20.48
N VAL A 151 1.48 2.65 21.79
CA VAL A 151 0.85 1.55 22.55
C VAL A 151 -0.54 1.23 21.99
N LEU A 152 -1.37 2.24 21.68
CA LEU A 152 -2.68 2.04 21.05
C LEU A 152 -2.57 1.31 19.70
N PHE A 153 -1.58 1.65 18.88
CA PHE A 153 -1.33 0.96 17.62
C PHE A 153 -0.86 -0.48 17.82
N MET A 154 0.03 -0.74 18.78
CA MET A 154 0.52 -2.09 19.07
C MET A 154 -0.58 -3.03 19.60
N LEU A 155 -1.49 -2.51 20.43
CA LEU A 155 -2.65 -3.24 20.93
C LEU A 155 -3.57 -3.70 19.79
N CYS A 156 -3.64 -2.93 18.69
CA CYS A 156 -4.37 -3.31 17.48
C CYS A 156 -3.58 -4.27 16.59
N GLY A 157 -2.27 -4.01 16.44
CA GLY A 157 -1.40 -4.67 15.47
C GLY A 157 -1.17 -6.15 15.72
N THR A 158 -1.07 -6.58 16.99
CA THR A 158 -0.79 -8.00 17.32
C THR A 158 -1.91 -8.95 16.90
N LYS A 159 -3.18 -8.56 17.08
CA LYS A 159 -4.36 -9.36 16.69
C LYS A 159 -4.68 -9.28 15.19
N ASN A 160 -4.17 -8.26 14.49
CA ASN A 160 -4.43 -8.10 13.06
C ASN A 160 -3.54 -9.00 12.18
N ARG A 161 -2.45 -9.56 12.74
CA ARG A 161 -1.48 -10.39 12.01
C ARG A 161 -2.13 -11.62 11.39
N ASP A 162 -3.15 -12.18 12.03
CA ASP A 162 -3.88 -13.36 11.53
C ASP A 162 -4.66 -13.05 10.24
N PHE A 163 -4.91 -11.76 9.96
CA PHE A 163 -5.67 -11.26 8.81
C PHE A 163 -4.79 -10.48 7.81
N ASP A 164 -3.48 -10.42 8.02
CA ASP A 164 -2.55 -9.71 7.12
C ASP A 164 -2.60 -10.23 5.68
N PHE A 165 -2.91 -11.53 5.51
CA PHE A 165 -3.04 -12.16 4.20
C PHE A 165 -4.15 -11.54 3.36
N LEU A 166 -5.22 -11.00 3.97
CA LEU A 166 -6.30 -10.32 3.24
C LEU A 166 -5.80 -9.10 2.48
N GLU A 167 -4.72 -8.47 2.96
CA GLU A 167 -4.11 -7.30 2.34
C GLU A 167 -2.98 -7.66 1.36
N LYS A 168 -2.25 -8.75 1.64
CA LYS A 168 -0.99 -9.08 0.95
C LYS A 168 -1.18 -10.11 -0.16
N GLU A 169 -2.08 -11.06 0.02
CA GLU A 169 -2.21 -12.24 -0.83
C GLU A 169 -3.55 -12.23 -1.58
N PRO A 170 -3.60 -12.74 -2.82
CA PRO A 170 -4.87 -13.04 -3.47
C PRO A 170 -5.55 -14.21 -2.75
N PHE A 171 -6.88 -14.14 -2.61
CA PHE A 171 -7.65 -15.17 -1.93
C PHE A 171 -8.99 -15.40 -2.62
N GLU A 172 -9.69 -16.47 -2.24
CA GLU A 172 -11.06 -16.74 -2.66
C GLU A 172 -12.00 -16.72 -1.45
N THR A 173 -13.21 -16.21 -1.65
CA THR A 173 -14.22 -16.20 -0.60
C THR A 173 -15.13 -17.41 -0.69
N GLU A 174 -15.50 -17.97 0.45
CA GLU A 174 -16.57 -18.98 0.52
C GLU A 174 -17.92 -18.40 0.05
N TYR A 175 -18.84 -19.27 -0.39
CA TYR A 175 -20.17 -18.86 -0.82
C TYR A 175 -20.88 -18.05 0.29
N GLY A 176 -21.49 -16.93 -0.09
CA GLY A 176 -22.21 -16.04 0.83
C GLY A 176 -21.36 -14.98 1.54
N VAL A 177 -20.02 -15.13 1.61
CA VAL A 177 -19.13 -14.14 2.24
C VAL A 177 -19.22 -12.79 1.54
N THR A 178 -19.06 -12.75 0.22
CA THR A 178 -19.13 -11.51 -0.57
C THR A 178 -20.47 -10.80 -0.39
N GLY A 179 -21.58 -11.55 -0.32
CA GLY A 179 -22.93 -11.02 -0.08
C GLY A 179 -23.04 -10.39 1.31
N MET A 180 -22.62 -11.11 2.35
CA MET A 180 -22.61 -10.63 3.74
C MET A 180 -21.76 -9.36 3.90
N VAL A 181 -20.56 -9.34 3.31
CA VAL A 181 -19.66 -8.19 3.40
C VAL A 181 -20.24 -6.98 2.66
N ARG A 182 -20.84 -7.17 1.47
CA ARG A 182 -21.53 -6.10 0.73
C ARG A 182 -22.70 -5.51 1.50
N GLU A 183 -23.51 -6.36 2.13
CA GLU A 183 -24.64 -5.90 2.95
C GLU A 183 -24.14 -5.02 4.11
N ARG A 184 -23.10 -5.46 4.83
CA ARG A 184 -22.49 -4.68 5.92
C ARG A 184 -21.81 -3.41 5.43
N GLN A 185 -21.14 -3.44 4.28
CA GLN A 185 -20.52 -2.27 3.68
C GLN A 185 -21.58 -1.25 3.30
N ALA A 186 -22.68 -1.67 2.67
CA ALA A 186 -23.80 -0.81 2.31
C ALA A 186 -24.47 -0.19 3.55
N ALA A 187 -24.68 -0.99 4.61
CA ALA A 187 -25.23 -0.51 5.87
C ALA A 187 -24.32 0.52 6.57
N TYR A 188 -22.99 0.35 6.48
CA TYR A 188 -22.03 1.26 7.12
C TYR A 188 -21.68 2.49 6.28
N ARG A 189 -21.83 2.42 4.95
CA ARG A 189 -21.52 3.52 4.01
C ARG A 189 -22.06 4.90 4.42
N PRO A 190 -23.32 5.09 4.83
CA PRO A 190 -23.79 6.41 5.27
C PRO A 190 -23.09 6.93 6.52
N THR A 191 -22.61 6.05 7.41
CA THR A 191 -21.82 6.44 8.59
C THR A 191 -20.41 6.85 8.16
N TYR A 192 -19.79 6.08 7.27
CA TYR A 192 -18.49 6.40 6.69
C TYR A 192 -18.51 7.75 5.97
N ASP A 193 -19.51 8.00 5.13
CA ASP A 193 -19.65 9.25 4.38
C ASP A 193 -19.84 10.45 5.33
N LYS A 194 -20.64 10.31 6.40
CA LYS A 194 -20.81 11.35 7.44
C LYS A 194 -19.51 11.64 8.19
N LEU A 195 -18.74 10.61 8.54
CA LEU A 195 -17.43 10.79 9.19
C LEU A 195 -16.44 11.49 8.27
N ASN A 196 -16.37 11.08 7.00
CA ASN A 196 -15.51 11.73 6.01
C ASN A 196 -15.91 13.18 5.75
N LEU A 197 -17.20 13.47 5.64
CA LEU A 197 -17.71 14.84 5.51
C LEU A 197 -17.31 15.68 6.73
N THR A 198 -17.56 15.16 7.94
CA THR A 198 -17.23 15.86 9.19
C THR A 198 -15.73 16.12 9.30
N GLY A 199 -14.89 15.13 8.99
CA GLY A 199 -13.44 15.27 9.01
C GLY A 199 -12.94 16.30 8.00
N THR A 200 -13.49 16.29 6.78
CA THR A 200 -13.13 17.25 5.73
C THR A 200 -13.49 18.67 6.12
N VAL A 201 -14.71 18.87 6.63
CA VAL A 201 -15.18 20.19 7.09
C VAL A 201 -14.32 20.70 8.25
N LEU A 202 -14.02 19.87 9.25
CA LEU A 202 -13.15 20.25 10.37
C LEU A 202 -11.74 20.64 9.92
N CYS A 203 -11.12 19.88 9.01
CA CYS A 203 -9.80 20.19 8.49
C CYS A 203 -9.78 21.50 7.68
N ILE A 204 -10.79 21.77 6.86
CA ILE A 204 -10.88 23.02 6.10
C ILE A 204 -11.09 24.21 7.04
N LEU A 205 -12.04 24.10 7.98
CA LEU A 205 -12.34 25.17 8.93
C LEU A 205 -11.21 25.40 9.94
N SER A 206 -10.31 24.43 10.14
CA SER A 206 -9.15 24.58 11.03
C SER A 206 -8.20 25.71 10.65
N ALA A 207 -8.25 26.20 9.40
CA ALA A 207 -7.46 27.35 8.95
C ALA A 207 -8.04 28.71 9.38
N ILE A 208 -9.33 28.79 9.71
CA ILE A 208 -9.99 30.06 10.08
C ILE A 208 -9.33 30.74 11.29
N PRO A 209 -9.02 30.03 12.40
CA PRO A 209 -8.30 30.61 13.53
C PRO A 209 -7.01 31.32 13.14
N LEU A 210 -6.24 30.78 12.19
CA LEU A 210 -4.99 31.41 11.73
C LEU A 210 -5.24 32.75 11.01
N PHE A 211 -6.24 32.79 10.12
CA PHE A 211 -6.59 34.03 9.43
C PHE A 211 -7.10 35.11 10.39
N VAL A 212 -7.90 34.71 11.39
CA VAL A 212 -8.35 35.63 12.44
C VAL A 212 -7.16 36.14 13.26
N ALA A 213 -6.22 35.27 13.63
CA ALA A 213 -5.01 35.68 14.35
C ALA A 213 -4.13 36.65 13.56
N MET A 214 -4.02 36.48 12.23
CA MET A 214 -3.31 37.41 11.35
C MET A 214 -3.90 38.83 11.40
N MET A 215 -5.21 38.97 11.57
CA MET A 215 -5.86 40.28 11.67
C MET A 215 -5.56 40.99 12.99
N VAL A 216 -5.37 40.22 14.07
CA VAL A 216 -5.08 40.76 15.41
C VAL A 216 -3.59 41.15 15.56
N ASN A 217 -2.71 40.55 14.75
CA ASN A 217 -1.26 40.82 14.73
C ASN A 217 -0.59 40.71 16.11
N SER A 218 -0.99 39.70 16.90
CA SER A 218 -0.42 39.39 18.21
C SER A 218 0.19 37.99 18.21
N GLY A 219 1.43 37.87 18.69
CA GLY A 219 2.16 36.59 18.77
C GLY A 219 1.43 35.53 19.60
N ILE A 220 0.86 35.93 20.74
CA ILE A 220 0.07 35.04 21.62
C ILE A 220 -1.12 34.45 20.85
N VAL A 221 -1.84 35.31 20.12
CA VAL A 221 -3.04 34.93 19.38
C VAL A 221 -2.67 34.01 18.22
N MET A 222 -1.53 34.24 17.57
CA MET A 222 -0.99 33.35 16.53
C MET A 222 -0.69 31.96 17.08
N ASN A 223 0.03 31.86 18.20
CA ASN A 223 0.40 30.58 18.80
C ASN A 223 -0.83 29.81 19.32
N ALA A 224 -1.77 30.52 19.94
CA ALA A 224 -3.06 29.94 20.34
C ALA A 224 -3.87 29.44 19.13
N ALA A 225 -3.89 30.19 18.02
CA ALA A 225 -4.56 29.79 16.79
C ALA A 225 -3.96 28.53 16.16
N VAL A 226 -2.62 28.37 16.18
CA VAL A 226 -1.95 27.13 15.75
C VAL A 226 -2.39 25.95 16.63
N CYS A 227 -2.51 26.14 17.94
CA CYS A 227 -2.99 25.10 18.84
C CYS A 227 -4.43 24.67 18.52
N VAL A 228 -5.33 25.64 18.31
CA VAL A 228 -6.72 25.38 17.89
C VAL A 228 -6.76 24.63 16.56
N LEU A 229 -5.94 25.05 15.59
CA LEU A 229 -5.83 24.36 14.30
C LEU A 229 -5.44 22.88 14.51
N LEU A 230 -4.38 22.60 15.27
CA LEU A 230 -3.92 21.22 15.49
C LEU A 230 -4.98 20.35 16.16
N VAL A 231 -5.72 20.90 17.13
CA VAL A 231 -6.82 20.17 17.78
C VAL A 231 -7.97 19.90 16.80
N LEU A 232 -8.37 20.88 16.00
CA LEU A 232 -9.42 20.69 14.99
C LEU A 232 -9.01 19.66 13.91
N VAL A 233 -7.75 19.70 13.47
CA VAL A 233 -7.19 18.69 12.55
C VAL A 233 -7.16 17.32 13.23
N ALA A 234 -6.76 17.22 14.49
CA ALA A 234 -6.78 15.95 15.22
C ALA A 234 -8.20 15.35 15.31
N CYS A 235 -9.22 16.18 15.55
CA CYS A 235 -10.63 15.76 15.49
C CYS A 235 -11.04 15.30 14.09
N GLY A 236 -10.58 15.99 13.04
CA GLY A 236 -10.87 15.60 11.66
C GLY A 236 -10.23 14.27 11.28
N VAL A 237 -8.95 14.09 11.64
CA VAL A 237 -8.20 12.84 11.45
C VAL A 237 -8.81 11.70 12.26
N PHE A 238 -9.29 11.95 13.49
CA PHE A 238 -10.04 10.96 14.26
C PHE A 238 -11.25 10.44 13.50
N ALA A 239 -12.06 11.33 12.90
CA ALA A 239 -13.24 10.94 12.14
C ALA A 239 -12.87 10.09 10.90
N PHE A 240 -11.84 10.51 10.15
CA PHE A 240 -11.35 9.75 8.98
C PHE A 240 -10.88 8.35 9.37
N VAL A 241 -10.07 8.22 10.41
CA VAL A 241 -9.50 6.92 10.81
C VAL A 241 -10.56 6.01 11.43
N LEU A 242 -11.51 6.57 12.19
CA LEU A 242 -12.60 5.79 12.79
C LEU A 242 -13.46 5.12 11.72
N GLY A 243 -13.87 5.88 10.69
CA GLY A 243 -14.65 5.35 9.58
C GLY A 243 -13.82 4.46 8.65
N GLY A 244 -12.62 4.94 8.29
CA GLY A 244 -11.73 4.29 7.33
C GLY A 244 -11.22 2.93 7.77
N THR A 245 -11.01 2.72 9.07
CA THR A 245 -10.49 1.42 9.57
C THR A 245 -11.47 0.27 9.30
N TYR A 246 -12.76 0.46 9.61
CA TYR A 246 -13.78 -0.55 9.35
C TYR A 246 -14.12 -0.65 7.85
N TYR A 247 -14.27 0.49 7.17
CA TYR A 247 -14.58 0.50 5.73
C TYR A 247 -13.45 -0.17 4.92
N GLY A 248 -12.19 0.11 5.24
CA GLY A 248 -11.04 -0.53 4.60
C GLY A 248 -10.99 -2.04 4.83
N ALA A 249 -11.49 -2.55 5.97
CA ALA A 249 -11.60 -4.00 6.19
C ALA A 249 -12.64 -4.65 5.27
N THR A 250 -13.74 -3.96 4.96
CA THR A 250 -14.73 -4.43 3.97
C THR A 250 -14.14 -4.44 2.56
N GLU A 251 -13.38 -3.41 2.17
CA GLU A 251 -12.72 -3.36 0.86
C GLU A 251 -11.65 -4.46 0.72
N LYS A 252 -10.88 -4.75 1.78
CA LYS A 252 -9.92 -5.86 1.80
C LYS A 252 -10.60 -7.20 1.52
N LEU A 253 -11.74 -7.46 2.14
CA LEU A 253 -12.50 -8.71 1.98
C LEU A 253 -13.20 -8.82 0.61
N LEU A 254 -13.58 -7.68 0.02
CA LEU A 254 -14.19 -7.63 -1.32
C LEU A 254 -13.15 -7.54 -2.45
N GLU A 255 -11.87 -7.38 -2.13
CA GLU A 255 -10.79 -7.06 -3.07
C GLU A 255 -11.12 -5.84 -3.96
N GLU A 256 -11.71 -4.80 -3.35
CA GLU A 256 -12.11 -3.56 -4.02
C GLU A 256 -11.08 -2.42 -3.76
N GLY A 257 -11.14 -1.35 -4.56
CA GLY A 257 -10.27 -0.19 -4.40
C GLY A 257 -8.78 -0.52 -4.53
N ASP A 258 -8.00 -0.17 -3.51
CA ASP A 258 -6.55 -0.43 -3.47
C ASP A 258 -6.21 -1.90 -3.14
N TYR A 259 -7.20 -2.74 -2.84
CA TYR A 259 -7.00 -4.16 -2.46
C TYR A 259 -7.34 -5.15 -3.58
N THR A 260 -7.55 -4.67 -4.81
CA THR A 260 -7.72 -5.55 -5.98
C THR A 260 -6.52 -6.48 -6.16
N ARG A 261 -6.75 -7.69 -6.70
CA ARG A 261 -5.68 -8.68 -6.99
C ARG A 261 -4.52 -8.06 -7.78
N HIS A 262 -4.84 -7.23 -8.76
CA HIS A 262 -3.85 -6.47 -9.53
C HIS A 262 -3.03 -5.50 -8.68
N SER A 263 -3.69 -4.77 -7.79
CA SER A 263 -3.03 -3.82 -6.88
C SER A 263 -2.09 -4.55 -5.90
N LYS A 264 -2.50 -5.72 -5.40
CA LYS A 264 -1.67 -6.58 -4.54
C LYS A 264 -0.41 -7.08 -5.28
N ALA A 265 -0.56 -7.61 -6.50
CA ALA A 265 0.55 -8.13 -7.30
C ALA A 265 1.62 -7.07 -7.62
N THR A 266 1.20 -5.82 -7.82
CA THR A 266 2.10 -4.71 -8.14
C THR A 266 2.52 -3.88 -6.93
N ARG A 267 2.11 -4.29 -5.72
CA ARG A 267 2.34 -3.53 -4.48
C ARG A 267 3.83 -3.44 -4.13
N GLU A 268 4.54 -4.57 -4.16
CA GLU A 268 5.97 -4.60 -3.80
C GLU A 268 6.79 -3.72 -4.75
N LEU A 269 6.55 -3.82 -6.05
CA LEU A 269 7.17 -2.97 -7.05
C LEU A 269 6.88 -1.47 -6.81
N ARG A 270 5.61 -1.10 -6.59
CA ARG A 270 5.24 0.30 -6.30
C ARG A 270 5.90 0.80 -5.02
N THR A 271 6.00 -0.05 -4.00
CA THR A 271 6.64 0.28 -2.73
C THR A 271 8.14 0.48 -2.91
N ALA A 272 8.82 -0.42 -3.62
CA ALA A 272 10.24 -0.31 -3.93
C ALA A 272 10.55 0.95 -4.75
N ILE A 273 9.76 1.24 -5.79
CA ILE A 273 9.92 2.46 -6.60
C ILE A 273 9.74 3.71 -5.73
N SER A 274 8.74 3.73 -4.85
CA SER A 274 8.51 4.85 -3.93
C SER A 274 9.68 5.09 -2.99
N VAL A 275 10.22 4.02 -2.38
CA VAL A 275 11.39 4.10 -1.49
C VAL A 275 12.61 4.62 -2.25
N VAL A 276 12.91 4.05 -3.42
CA VAL A 276 14.03 4.49 -4.27
C VAL A 276 13.88 5.95 -4.65
N TYR A 277 12.68 6.38 -5.05
CA TYR A 277 12.40 7.75 -5.42
C TYR A 277 12.70 8.73 -4.28
N TRP A 278 12.19 8.47 -3.07
CA TRP A 278 12.41 9.36 -1.93
C TRP A 278 13.87 9.37 -1.44
N LEU A 279 14.58 8.25 -1.56
CA LEU A 279 16.01 8.20 -1.30
C LEU A 279 16.80 9.05 -2.30
N VAL A 280 16.43 9.03 -3.58
CA VAL A 280 17.05 9.87 -4.62
C VAL A 280 16.77 11.36 -4.38
N VAL A 281 15.53 11.73 -4.04
CA VAL A 281 15.17 13.12 -3.70
C VAL A 281 15.96 13.59 -2.48
N THR A 282 16.08 12.74 -1.45
CA THR A 282 16.85 13.05 -0.24
C THR A 282 18.34 13.20 -0.56
N ALA A 283 18.91 12.32 -1.38
CA ALA A 283 20.29 12.42 -1.82
C ALA A 283 20.54 13.71 -2.64
N ALA A 284 19.61 14.08 -3.52
CA ALA A 284 19.68 15.34 -4.26
C ALA A 284 19.64 16.55 -3.33
N PHE A 285 18.79 16.54 -2.31
CA PHE A 285 18.75 17.57 -1.28
C PHE A 285 20.07 17.68 -0.50
N LEU A 286 20.63 16.54 -0.07
CA LEU A 286 21.89 16.51 0.68
C LEU A 286 23.07 17.00 -0.18
N LEU A 287 23.14 16.59 -1.45
CA LEU A 287 24.19 17.04 -2.37
C LEU A 287 24.08 18.53 -2.68
N TYR A 288 22.86 19.03 -2.91
CA TYR A 288 22.63 20.44 -3.19
C TYR A 288 22.88 21.35 -1.98
N THR A 289 22.56 20.87 -0.78
CA THR A 289 22.65 21.68 0.45
C THR A 289 24.02 21.54 1.12
N PHE A 290 24.53 20.32 1.25
CA PHE A 290 25.72 20.00 2.06
C PHE A 290 26.87 19.39 1.24
N GLY A 291 26.72 19.26 -0.07
CA GLY A 291 27.77 18.71 -0.94
C GLY A 291 28.95 19.66 -1.14
N PRO A 292 29.97 19.23 -1.91
CA PRO A 292 31.19 20.02 -2.16
C PRO A 292 30.96 21.39 -2.83
N LYS A 293 29.82 21.54 -3.53
CA LYS A 293 29.34 22.79 -4.14
C LYS A 293 28.00 23.25 -3.54
N GLY A 294 27.68 22.79 -2.33
CA GLY A 294 26.40 23.03 -1.70
C GLY A 294 26.25 24.45 -1.16
N ASN A 295 25.01 24.92 -1.05
CA ASN A 295 24.72 26.28 -0.57
C ASN A 295 24.87 26.44 0.96
N GLY A 296 25.00 25.34 1.73
CA GLY A 296 25.08 25.34 3.19
C GLY A 296 23.85 25.91 3.91
N GLN A 297 22.78 26.22 3.17
CA GLN A 297 21.64 27.00 3.65
C GLN A 297 20.33 26.25 3.35
N PRO A 298 19.89 25.35 4.25
CA PRO A 298 18.70 24.53 4.06
C PRO A 298 17.43 25.34 3.79
N GLN A 299 17.35 26.56 4.33
CA GLN A 299 16.24 27.50 4.14
C GLN A 299 15.99 27.88 2.67
N TYR A 300 16.99 27.75 1.80
CA TYR A 300 16.83 28.00 0.36
C TYR A 300 16.68 26.72 -0.45
N SER A 301 16.82 25.55 0.17
CA SER A 301 16.75 24.23 -0.49
C SER A 301 15.37 23.58 -0.36
N TRP A 302 14.41 24.21 0.33
CA TRP A 302 13.08 23.64 0.57
C TRP A 302 12.30 23.32 -0.71
N PHE A 303 12.54 24.06 -1.79
CA PHE A 303 11.84 23.88 -3.06
C PHE A 303 12.08 22.48 -3.67
N ILE A 304 13.19 21.81 -3.32
CA ILE A 304 13.49 20.43 -3.74
C ILE A 304 12.41 19.47 -3.25
N TRP A 305 11.89 19.67 -2.04
CA TRP A 305 10.80 18.85 -1.49
C TRP A 305 9.47 19.12 -2.19
N ALA A 306 9.18 20.38 -2.52
CA ALA A 306 7.97 20.73 -3.26
C ALA A 306 7.99 20.14 -4.68
N ILE A 307 9.11 20.28 -5.40
CA ILE A 307 9.30 19.67 -6.73
C ILE A 307 9.26 18.15 -6.63
N GLY A 308 9.92 17.57 -5.63
CA GLY A 308 9.91 16.14 -5.35
C GLY A 308 8.50 15.60 -5.13
N GLY A 309 7.64 16.32 -4.43
CA GLY A 309 6.24 15.93 -4.27
C GLY A 309 5.45 15.92 -5.58
N ILE A 310 5.62 16.96 -6.42
CA ILE A 310 4.94 17.06 -7.72
C ILE A 310 5.41 15.96 -8.68
N LEU A 311 6.73 15.75 -8.78
CA LEU A 311 7.33 14.72 -9.62
C LEU A 311 6.94 13.30 -9.15
N TYR A 312 6.75 13.09 -7.84
CA TYR A 312 6.28 11.82 -7.32
C TYR A 312 4.87 11.49 -7.81
N ALA A 313 3.96 12.47 -7.80
CA ALA A 313 2.61 12.28 -8.32
C ALA A 313 2.62 11.92 -9.82
N ALA A 314 3.47 12.58 -10.60
CA ALA A 314 3.67 12.25 -12.02
C ALA A 314 4.23 10.82 -12.20
N LEU A 315 5.23 10.43 -11.41
CA LEU A 315 5.81 9.10 -11.44
C LEU A 315 4.78 8.01 -11.11
N VAL A 316 3.94 8.20 -10.09
CA VAL A 316 2.88 7.25 -9.71
C VAL A 316 1.88 7.08 -10.86
N LEU A 317 1.51 8.16 -11.55
CA LEU A 317 0.63 8.10 -12.72
C LEU A 317 1.27 7.30 -13.87
N VAL A 318 2.54 7.55 -14.17
CA VAL A 318 3.28 6.83 -15.23
C VAL A 318 3.38 5.34 -14.91
N VAL A 319 3.75 4.98 -13.69
CA VAL A 319 3.83 3.59 -13.24
C VAL A 319 2.46 2.91 -13.34
N LYS A 320 1.38 3.59 -12.90
CA LYS A 320 0.00 3.06 -13.01
C LYS A 320 -0.41 2.83 -14.46
N MET A 321 -0.04 3.72 -15.38
CA MET A 321 -0.30 3.56 -16.82
C MET A 321 0.52 2.42 -17.44
N ALA A 322 1.80 2.30 -17.08
CA ALA A 322 2.69 1.26 -17.59
C ALA A 322 2.24 -0.14 -17.16
N LEU A 323 1.87 -0.31 -15.88
CA LEU A 323 1.38 -1.58 -15.34
C LEU A 323 0.02 -1.97 -15.95
N ARG A 324 -0.87 -1.00 -16.21
CA ARG A 324 -2.13 -1.27 -16.94
C ARG A 324 -1.87 -1.77 -18.36
N LYS A 325 -0.84 -1.29 -19.04
CA LYS A 325 -0.51 -1.68 -20.42
C LYS A 325 0.10 -3.08 -20.51
N GLN A 326 0.79 -3.54 -19.47
CA GLN A 326 1.36 -4.89 -19.40
C GLN A 326 0.29 -5.99 -19.23
N ASN A 327 -0.87 -5.66 -18.64
CA ASN A 327 -1.95 -6.63 -18.42
C ASN A 327 -3.03 -6.64 -19.50
N ASN A 328 -2.97 -5.70 -20.46
CA ASN A 328 -3.85 -5.67 -21.64
C ASN A 328 -3.15 -6.25 -22.89
N LYS A 329 -1.99 -6.86 -22.70
CA LYS A 329 -1.21 -7.60 -23.71
C LYS A 329 -1.10 -9.04 -23.24
#